data_AF-A0A3M0WLN9-F1
#
_entry.id   AF-A0A3M0WLN9-F1
#
_cell.length_a   1.000
_cell.length_b   1.000
_cell.length_c   1.000
_cell.angle_alpha   90.00
_cell.angle_beta   90.00
_cell.angle_gamma   90.00
#
_symmetry.space_group_name_H-M   'P 1'
#
loop_
_entity.id
_entity.type
_entity.pdbx_description
1 polymer ?
#
loop_
_entity_poly.entity_id
_entity_poly.type
_entity_poly.pdbx_seq_one_letter_code
_entity_poly.pdbx_strand_id
1 'polypeptide(L)'
;AKENNAYPGVKMHRTVSLVNDKKLDKPVVVDVYRVESKDDHQYDLPFYFMGHFIDANFDYTPYTSQLQKMGDKNGYQHLWKIAEGKPGGNMHFTWLNGERFYSVISNTDENSEVIFTMIGASDPKFNLRNDQGFIIRRKGSSITFVNILQPHGIFNPTQEFTIDSYPSIEKIDVLRSDDNYTIVNISGKKNIDWTLAICNNNPEKNIKHEVTIENKIYKWTGPVQIIK
;
A
#
# COMPACT_ATOMS: atom_id res chain seq x y z
N ALA A 1 1.18 -10.23 12.31
CA ALA A 1 -0.01 -10.39 13.19
C ALA A 1 -1.12 -11.06 12.39
N LYS A 2 -1.82 -12.04 12.98
CA LYS A 2 -2.86 -12.83 12.30
C LYS A 2 -4.24 -12.55 12.90
N GLU A 3 -5.26 -12.49 12.05
CA GLU A 3 -6.67 -12.37 12.41
C GLU A 3 -7.47 -13.40 11.59
N ASN A 4 -8.26 -14.24 12.26
CA ASN A 4 -8.97 -15.38 11.63
C ASN A 4 -10.47 -15.42 11.98
N ASN A 5 -10.95 -14.42 12.72
CA ASN A 5 -12.29 -14.37 13.30
C ASN A 5 -13.07 -13.11 12.88
N ALA A 6 -12.41 -12.12 12.29
CA ALA A 6 -13.07 -10.88 11.86
C ALA A 6 -14.19 -11.10 10.84
N TYR A 7 -14.01 -12.06 9.92
CA TYR A 7 -15.02 -12.46 8.94
C TYR A 7 -15.03 -13.98 8.79
N PRO A 8 -16.22 -14.61 8.68
CA PRO A 8 -16.32 -16.05 8.43
C PRO A 8 -15.58 -16.45 7.16
N GLY A 9 -14.72 -17.47 7.24
CA GLY A 9 -14.00 -18.01 6.08
C GLY A 9 -12.79 -17.20 5.60
N VAL A 10 -12.51 -16.04 6.21
CA VAL A 10 -11.40 -15.15 5.80
C VAL A 10 -10.29 -15.16 6.84
N LYS A 11 -9.06 -15.41 6.39
CA LYS A 11 -7.83 -15.32 7.19
C LYS A 11 -7.03 -14.10 6.76
N MET A 12 -6.48 -13.40 7.73
CA MET A 12 -5.75 -12.15 7.53
C MET A 12 -4.38 -12.25 8.20
N HIS A 13 -3.32 -11.89 7.47
CA HIS A 13 -1.96 -11.86 7.99
C HIS A 13 -1.24 -10.58 7.55
N ARG A 14 -0.95 -9.69 8.50
CA ARG A 14 -0.28 -8.41 8.24
C ARG A 14 1.08 -8.34 8.91
N THR A 15 2.10 -7.95 8.14
CA THR A 15 3.46 -7.71 8.60
C THR A 15 3.86 -6.30 8.20
N VAL A 16 4.18 -5.48 9.20
CA VAL A 16 4.62 -4.09 9.00
C VAL A 16 6.05 -3.98 9.50
N SER A 17 6.93 -3.44 8.68
CA SER A 17 8.35 -3.26 8.97
C SER A 17 8.77 -1.83 8.68
N LEU A 18 9.62 -1.26 9.55
CA LEU A 18 10.32 0.00 9.28
C LEU A 18 11.72 -0.33 8.75
N VAL A 19 12.03 0.14 7.55
CA VAL A 19 13.24 -0.22 6.82
C VAL A 19 14.11 1.01 6.67
N ASN A 20 15.29 0.97 7.26
CA ASN A 20 16.31 2.01 7.08
C ASN A 20 17.36 1.51 6.09
N ASP A 21 17.70 2.33 5.09
CA ASP A 21 18.73 2.03 4.09
C ASP A 21 19.50 3.30 3.72
N LYS A 22 20.81 3.18 3.52
CA LYS A 22 21.65 4.32 3.09
C LYS A 22 21.29 4.87 1.70
N LYS A 23 20.59 4.08 0.88
CA LYS A 23 20.06 4.47 -0.44
C LYS A 23 18.80 5.34 -0.33
N LEU A 24 18.20 5.44 0.86
CA LEU A 24 16.99 6.22 1.12
C LEU A 24 17.32 7.48 1.94
N ASP A 25 16.60 8.57 1.67
CA ASP A 25 16.76 9.81 2.43
C ASP A 25 16.18 9.68 3.85
N LYS A 26 15.19 8.80 4.03
CA LYS A 26 14.49 8.50 5.27
C LYS A 26 14.08 7.02 5.32
N PRO A 27 13.90 6.44 6.53
CA PRO A 27 13.31 5.11 6.66
C PRO A 27 11.92 5.05 6.01
N VAL A 28 11.59 3.91 5.43
CA VAL A 28 10.30 3.64 4.78
C VAL A 28 9.53 2.59 5.56
N VAL A 29 8.19 2.66 5.52
CA VAL A 29 7.35 1.59 6.05
C VAL A 29 7.03 0.63 4.92
N VAL A 30 7.28 -0.66 5.13
CA VAL A 30 6.87 -1.74 4.23
C VAL A 30 5.75 -2.52 4.92
N ASP A 31 4.58 -2.58 4.28
CA ASP A 31 3.39 -3.24 4.77
C ASP A 31 3.00 -4.37 3.82
N VAL A 32 3.05 -5.61 4.30
CA VAL A 32 2.58 -6.79 3.58
C VAL A 32 1.33 -7.29 4.27
N TYR A 33 0.20 -7.24 3.57
CA TYR A 33 -1.09 -7.68 4.06
C TYR A 33 -1.69 -8.76 3.16
N ARG A 34 -1.67 -10.00 3.67
CA ARG A 34 -2.27 -11.16 3.01
C ARG A 34 -3.67 -11.37 3.54
N VAL A 35 -4.61 -11.58 2.64
CA VAL A 35 -5.99 -11.97 2.95
C VAL A 35 -6.33 -13.20 2.13
N GLU A 36 -6.82 -14.24 2.78
CA GLU A 36 -7.04 -15.56 2.20
C GLU A 36 -8.46 -16.05 2.49
N SER A 37 -9.18 -16.43 1.43
CA SER A 37 -10.50 -17.06 1.49
C SER A 37 -10.61 -18.13 0.41
N LYS A 38 -11.59 -19.03 0.57
CA LYS A 38 -11.99 -19.98 -0.48
C LYS A 38 -12.96 -19.36 -1.48
N ASP A 39 -13.71 -18.35 -1.04
CA ASP A 39 -14.73 -17.68 -1.83
C ASP A 39 -14.22 -16.32 -2.31
N ASP A 40 -14.72 -15.86 -3.46
CA ASP A 40 -14.38 -14.55 -4.00
C ASP A 40 -15.03 -13.42 -3.19
N HIS A 41 -14.22 -12.42 -2.85
CA HIS A 41 -14.65 -11.23 -2.12
C HIS A 41 -14.15 -9.95 -2.78
N GLN A 42 -14.67 -8.82 -2.30
CA GLN A 42 -14.08 -7.50 -2.52
C GLN A 42 -13.27 -7.12 -1.28
N TYR A 43 -12.01 -6.75 -1.50
CA TYR A 43 -11.10 -6.28 -0.47
C TYR A 43 -10.76 -4.82 -0.70
N ASP A 44 -11.04 -3.99 0.31
CA ASP A 44 -10.79 -2.56 0.30
C ASP A 44 -9.73 -2.23 1.36
N LEU A 45 -8.58 -1.72 0.92
CA LEU A 45 -7.50 -1.26 1.79
C LEU A 45 -7.42 0.27 1.75
N PRO A 46 -7.94 0.97 2.79
CA PRO A 46 -7.95 2.43 2.84
C PRO A 46 -6.60 3.01 3.30
N PHE A 47 -6.25 4.15 2.74
CA PHE A 47 -5.16 5.03 3.17
C PHE A 47 -5.73 6.44 3.40
N TYR A 48 -5.74 6.86 4.66
CA TYR A 48 -6.02 8.26 5.02
C TYR A 48 -4.71 8.99 5.18
N PHE A 49 -4.61 10.17 4.57
CA PHE A 49 -3.38 10.97 4.62
C PHE A 49 -3.69 12.41 5.03
N MET A 50 -2.68 13.06 5.60
CA MET A 50 -2.72 14.48 5.90
C MET A 50 -1.73 15.19 4.99
N GLY A 51 -2.21 16.15 4.20
CA GLY A 51 -1.40 16.90 3.25
C GLY A 51 -2.19 17.23 1.99
N HIS A 52 -1.48 17.67 0.96
CA HIS A 52 -2.04 18.01 -0.33
C HIS A 52 -1.63 16.97 -1.37
N PHE A 53 -2.60 16.36 -2.06
CA PHE A 53 -2.34 15.49 -3.19
C PHE A 53 -1.48 16.22 -4.24
N ILE A 54 -0.44 15.56 -4.74
CA ILE A 54 0.48 16.11 -5.75
C ILE A 54 0.33 15.37 -7.07
N ASP A 55 0.44 14.04 -7.02
CA ASP A 55 0.52 13.24 -8.24
C ASP A 55 0.11 11.79 -7.99
N ALA A 56 -0.38 11.15 -9.05
CA ALA A 56 -0.58 9.72 -9.15
C ALA A 56 -0.10 9.22 -10.51
N ASN A 57 0.61 8.10 -10.56
CA ASN A 57 1.20 7.59 -11.81
C ASN A 57 0.20 6.90 -12.75
N PHE A 58 -1.09 7.18 -12.62
CA PHE A 58 -2.16 6.56 -13.38
C PHE A 58 -3.30 7.54 -13.62
N ASP A 59 -4.05 7.30 -14.69
CA ASP A 59 -5.20 8.13 -15.03
C ASP A 59 -6.38 7.86 -14.09
N TYR A 60 -7.06 8.93 -13.70
CA TYR A 60 -8.28 8.89 -12.89
C TYR A 60 -9.31 9.89 -13.40
N THR A 61 -10.57 9.60 -13.11
CA THR A 61 -11.71 10.47 -13.45
C THR A 61 -12.25 11.11 -12.17
N PRO A 62 -12.08 12.45 -12.00
CA PRO A 62 -12.67 13.17 -10.89
C PRO A 62 -14.17 13.44 -11.10
N TYR A 63 -14.96 13.34 -10.04
CA TYR A 63 -16.36 13.73 -10.05
C TYR A 63 -16.49 15.23 -9.74
N THR A 64 -16.53 16.05 -10.78
CA THR A 64 -16.45 17.52 -10.65
C THR A 64 -17.80 18.22 -10.50
N SER A 65 -18.90 17.61 -10.96
CA SER A 65 -20.23 18.22 -10.92
C SER A 65 -21.12 17.69 -9.79
N GLN A 66 -20.93 16.43 -9.39
CA GLN A 66 -21.74 15.78 -8.37
C GLN A 66 -20.95 14.68 -7.67
N LEU A 67 -20.81 14.78 -6.35
CA LEU A 67 -20.21 13.73 -5.53
C LEU A 67 -21.22 12.63 -5.22
N GLN A 68 -20.75 11.39 -5.19
CA GLN A 68 -21.54 10.22 -4.81
C GLN A 68 -21.04 9.67 -3.48
N LYS A 69 -21.94 9.06 -2.69
CA LYS A 69 -21.52 8.31 -1.51
C LYS A 69 -20.74 7.08 -1.94
N MET A 70 -19.76 6.67 -1.13
CA MET A 70 -18.93 5.50 -1.43
C MET A 70 -19.67 4.17 -1.22
N GLY A 71 -20.79 4.20 -0.48
CA GLY A 71 -21.71 3.08 -0.30
C GLY A 71 -22.80 3.45 0.72
N ASP A 72 -23.70 2.51 1.03
CA ASP A 72 -24.89 2.83 1.84
C ASP A 72 -24.81 2.41 3.31
N LYS A 73 -23.78 1.67 3.72
CA LYS A 73 -23.69 1.08 5.07
C LYS A 73 -22.26 0.94 5.59
N ASN A 74 -22.14 0.64 6.89
CA ASN A 74 -20.90 0.26 7.58
C ASN A 74 -19.76 1.30 7.46
N GLY A 75 -20.10 2.59 7.43
CA GLY A 75 -19.15 3.70 7.36
C GLY A 75 -18.97 4.25 5.94
N TYR A 76 -19.21 3.45 4.91
CA TYR A 76 -19.11 3.89 3.51
C TYR A 76 -20.09 5.01 3.17
N GLN A 77 -21.24 5.08 3.86
CA GLN A 77 -22.21 6.18 3.71
C GLN A 77 -21.72 7.54 4.19
N HIS A 78 -20.58 7.56 4.89
CA HIS A 78 -19.92 8.77 5.39
C HIS A 78 -18.73 9.22 4.55
N LEU A 79 -18.44 8.50 3.46
CA LEU A 79 -17.37 8.84 2.53
C LEU A 79 -17.97 9.33 1.22
N TRP A 80 -17.52 10.48 0.74
CA TRP A 80 -17.69 10.91 -0.64
C TRP A 80 -16.68 10.17 -1.52
N LYS A 81 -17.13 9.65 -2.65
CA LYS A 81 -16.30 9.20 -3.76
C LYS A 81 -15.98 10.41 -4.63
N ILE A 82 -14.72 10.86 -4.63
CA ILE A 82 -14.32 12.12 -5.30
C ILE A 82 -13.62 11.89 -6.63
N ALA A 83 -12.98 10.74 -6.83
CA ALA A 83 -12.43 10.29 -8.10
C ALA A 83 -12.27 8.77 -8.10
N GLU A 84 -12.10 8.18 -9.28
CA GLU A 84 -11.73 6.77 -9.43
C GLU A 84 -10.77 6.57 -10.59
N GLY A 85 -9.89 5.58 -10.50
CA GLY A 85 -8.95 5.24 -11.56
C GLY A 85 -8.54 3.77 -11.49
N LYS A 86 -7.85 3.34 -12.54
CA LYS A 86 -7.31 1.98 -12.66
C LYS A 86 -5.81 2.07 -12.95
N PRO A 87 -4.94 1.70 -12.00
CA PRO A 87 -3.50 1.85 -12.19
C PRO A 87 -2.91 1.06 -13.37
N GLY A 88 -3.48 -0.11 -13.70
CA GLY A 88 -2.95 -0.98 -14.76
C GLY A 88 -1.61 -1.66 -14.44
N GLY A 89 -0.99 -1.30 -13.32
CA GLY A 89 0.30 -1.80 -12.83
C GLY A 89 0.58 -1.25 -11.44
N ASN A 90 1.85 -1.20 -11.02
CA ASN A 90 2.22 -0.66 -9.72
C ASN A 90 1.77 0.81 -9.56
N MET A 91 1.05 1.10 -8.49
CA MET A 91 0.51 2.43 -8.20
C MET A 91 1.50 3.23 -7.37
N HIS A 92 1.70 4.50 -7.74
CA HIS A 92 2.34 5.52 -6.92
C HIS A 92 1.30 6.61 -6.63
N PHE A 93 1.15 6.97 -5.37
CA PHE A 93 0.29 8.07 -4.94
C PHE A 93 1.10 9.00 -4.04
N THR A 94 1.26 10.27 -4.42
CA THR A 94 2.14 11.21 -3.73
C THR A 94 1.37 12.40 -3.18
N TRP A 95 1.65 12.78 -1.94
CA TRP A 95 1.17 14.02 -1.33
C TRP A 95 2.31 14.78 -0.65
N LEU A 96 2.12 16.09 -0.51
CA LEU A 96 3.00 16.98 0.23
C LEU A 96 2.40 17.26 1.61
N ASN A 97 3.21 17.18 2.67
CA ASN A 97 2.82 17.60 4.01
C ASN A 97 3.96 18.41 4.65
N GLY A 98 3.71 19.71 4.84
CA GLY A 98 4.75 20.67 5.17
C GLY A 98 5.78 20.76 4.05
N GLU A 99 7.05 20.56 4.40
CA GLU A 99 8.19 20.65 3.46
C GLU A 99 8.63 19.28 2.91
N ARG A 100 7.78 18.25 3.01
CA ARG A 100 8.14 16.87 2.66
C ARG A 100 7.07 16.14 1.85
N PHE A 101 7.52 15.37 0.87
CA PHE A 101 6.69 14.49 0.08
C PHE A 101 6.57 13.11 0.73
N TYR A 102 5.42 12.49 0.55
CA TYR A 102 5.14 11.14 0.97
C TYR A 102 4.49 10.42 -0.21
N SER A 103 5.03 9.27 -0.57
CA SER A 103 4.43 8.39 -1.56
C SER A 103 3.98 7.08 -0.94
N VAL A 104 2.81 6.59 -1.37
CA VAL A 104 2.45 5.18 -1.24
C VAL A 104 2.72 4.51 -2.59
N ILE A 105 3.60 3.51 -2.57
CA ILE A 105 3.86 2.60 -3.69
C ILE A 105 3.15 1.28 -3.40
N SER A 106 2.33 0.77 -4.31
CA SER A 106 1.56 -0.47 -4.12
C SER A 106 1.68 -1.42 -5.31
N ASN A 107 1.67 -2.73 -5.02
CA ASN A 107 1.65 -3.82 -6.01
C ASN A 107 0.30 -4.00 -6.73
N THR A 108 -0.39 -2.90 -7.06
CA THR A 108 -1.61 -2.96 -7.87
C THR A 108 -1.34 -3.56 -9.25
N ASP A 109 -2.41 -4.03 -9.88
CA ASP A 109 -2.40 -4.69 -11.20
C ASP A 109 -3.58 -4.20 -12.04
N GLU A 110 -3.77 -4.80 -13.21
CA GLU A 110 -4.87 -4.53 -14.14
C GLU A 110 -6.27 -4.77 -13.54
N ASN A 111 -6.36 -5.58 -12.48
CA ASN A 111 -7.61 -5.92 -11.79
C ASN A 111 -7.85 -5.04 -10.55
N SER A 112 -6.98 -4.06 -10.31
CA SER A 112 -7.05 -3.15 -9.19
C SER A 112 -7.80 -1.86 -9.56
N GLU A 113 -8.62 -1.39 -8.62
CA GLU A 113 -9.28 -0.09 -8.68
C GLU A 113 -8.72 0.80 -7.56
N VAL A 114 -8.54 2.09 -7.85
CA VAL A 114 -8.17 3.08 -6.84
C VAL A 114 -9.27 4.12 -6.76
N ILE A 115 -9.80 4.31 -5.56
CA ILE A 115 -10.94 5.18 -5.32
C ILE A 115 -10.52 6.27 -4.36
N PHE A 116 -10.58 7.52 -4.82
CA PHE A 116 -10.28 8.68 -3.99
C PHE A 116 -11.53 9.00 -3.17
N THR A 117 -11.33 9.25 -1.89
CA THR A 117 -12.42 9.46 -0.93
C THR A 117 -12.18 10.70 -0.07
N MET A 118 -13.28 11.26 0.43
CA MET A 118 -13.26 12.34 1.42
C MET A 118 -14.35 12.08 2.46
N ILE A 119 -14.01 12.13 3.73
CA ILE A 119 -14.98 12.02 4.83
C ILE A 119 -15.95 13.22 4.78
N GLY A 120 -17.22 13.00 5.12
CA GLY A 120 -18.22 14.08 5.25
C GLY A 120 -19.55 13.80 4.54
N ALA A 121 -19.74 12.62 3.95
CA ALA A 121 -21.02 12.26 3.37
C ALA A 121 -22.06 12.00 4.47
N SER A 122 -23.33 12.31 4.18
CA SER A 122 -24.45 12.11 5.11
C SER A 122 -24.26 12.78 6.49
N ASP A 123 -23.51 13.90 6.57
CA ASP A 123 -23.24 14.61 7.82
C ASP A 123 -23.91 16.01 7.84
N PRO A 124 -25.23 16.09 8.08
CA PRO A 124 -25.97 17.35 8.02
C PRO A 124 -25.63 18.34 9.14
N LYS A 125 -24.89 17.90 10.16
CA LYS A 125 -24.52 18.72 11.33
C LYS A 125 -23.05 19.14 11.32
N PHE A 126 -22.29 18.79 10.27
CA PHE A 126 -20.87 19.11 10.15
C PHE A 126 -20.04 18.62 11.34
N ASN A 127 -20.32 17.41 11.81
CA ASN A 127 -19.60 16.77 12.93
C ASN A 127 -18.29 16.12 12.49
N LEU A 128 -18.16 15.75 11.22
CA LEU A 128 -17.00 15.04 10.68
C LEU A 128 -16.03 16.03 10.03
N ARG A 129 -14.73 15.79 10.21
CA ARG A 129 -13.69 16.50 9.46
C ARG A 129 -13.63 15.97 8.03
N ASN A 130 -13.37 16.85 7.07
CA ASN A 130 -13.23 16.51 5.65
C ASN A 130 -11.83 15.93 5.35
N ASP A 131 -11.50 14.78 5.95
CA ASP A 131 -10.22 14.11 5.69
C ASP A 131 -10.24 13.37 4.37
N GLN A 132 -9.17 13.53 3.60
CA GLN A 132 -8.98 12.83 2.33
C GLN A 132 -8.32 11.47 2.56
N GLY A 133 -8.60 10.57 1.62
CA GLY A 133 -7.94 9.29 1.53
C GLY A 133 -8.13 8.67 0.16
N PHE A 134 -7.54 7.51 -0.03
CA PHE A 134 -7.84 6.66 -1.17
C PHE A 134 -7.98 5.21 -0.71
N ILE A 135 -8.68 4.41 -1.50
CA ILE A 135 -8.92 2.99 -1.24
C ILE A 135 -8.34 2.22 -2.42
N ILE A 136 -7.48 1.25 -2.12
CA ILE A 136 -7.08 0.23 -3.09
C ILE A 136 -8.09 -0.91 -2.99
N ARG A 137 -8.83 -1.12 -4.07
CA ARG A 137 -9.87 -2.14 -4.17
C ARG A 137 -9.42 -3.24 -5.11
N ARG A 138 -9.51 -4.50 -4.63
CA ARG A 138 -9.28 -5.70 -5.45
C ARG A 138 -10.38 -6.72 -5.20
N LYS A 139 -10.63 -7.59 -6.17
CA LYS A 139 -11.57 -8.71 -6.05
C LYS A 139 -10.85 -10.03 -6.27
N GLY A 140 -11.29 -11.07 -5.56
CA GLY A 140 -10.78 -12.43 -5.68
C GLY A 140 -10.89 -13.19 -4.37
N SER A 141 -10.45 -14.44 -4.37
CA SER A 141 -10.49 -15.29 -3.19
C SER A 141 -9.35 -15.00 -2.21
N SER A 142 -8.13 -14.82 -2.73
CA SER A 142 -6.95 -14.49 -1.93
C SER A 142 -6.16 -13.36 -2.57
N ILE A 143 -5.79 -12.35 -1.77
CA ILE A 143 -5.09 -11.14 -2.23
C ILE A 143 -3.93 -10.85 -1.28
N THR A 144 -2.78 -10.48 -1.85
CA THR A 144 -1.64 -9.93 -1.10
C THR A 144 -1.44 -8.48 -1.51
N PHE A 145 -1.74 -7.56 -0.60
CA PHE A 145 -1.37 -6.16 -0.71
C PHE A 145 0.04 -5.98 -0.19
N VAL A 146 0.88 -5.31 -0.96
CA VAL A 146 2.19 -4.87 -0.54
C VAL A 146 2.31 -3.39 -0.82
N ASN A 147 2.48 -2.62 0.24
CA ASN A 147 2.51 -1.18 0.19
C ASN A 147 3.81 -0.67 0.82
N ILE A 148 4.36 0.39 0.26
CA ILE A 148 5.50 1.10 0.81
C ILE A 148 5.12 2.56 1.00
N LEU A 149 5.15 3.02 2.25
CA LEU A 149 5.07 4.43 2.57
C LEU A 149 6.50 5.00 2.61
N GLN A 150 6.83 5.81 1.62
CA GLN A 150 8.12 6.45 1.48
C GLN A 150 8.01 7.95 1.78
N PRO A 151 8.63 8.45 2.86
CA PRO A 151 8.94 9.87 2.98
C PRO A 151 10.15 10.20 2.09
N HIS A 152 10.07 11.25 1.28
CA HIS A 152 11.17 11.67 0.40
C HIS A 152 11.13 13.17 0.10
N GLY A 153 12.23 13.64 -0.48
CA GLY A 153 12.36 14.98 -1.00
C GLY A 153 12.24 16.09 0.04
N ILE A 154 12.46 17.31 -0.46
CA ILE A 154 12.32 18.55 0.29
C ILE A 154 11.63 19.56 -0.62
N PHE A 155 10.64 20.27 -0.08
CA PHE A 155 10.05 21.45 -0.68
C PHE A 155 10.27 22.63 0.25
N ASN A 156 11.01 23.65 -0.20
CA ASN A 156 11.21 24.87 0.56
C ASN A 156 10.51 26.04 -0.15
N PRO A 157 9.36 26.53 0.36
CA PRO A 157 8.64 27.63 -0.26
C PRO A 157 9.33 28.99 -0.05
N THR A 158 10.21 29.13 0.95
CA THR A 158 10.90 30.40 1.24
C THR A 158 12.08 30.62 0.30
N GLN A 159 12.83 29.55 0.00
CA GLN A 159 13.96 29.58 -0.92
C GLN A 159 13.59 29.12 -2.34
N GLU A 160 12.31 28.83 -2.58
CA GLU A 160 11.73 28.46 -3.87
C GLU A 160 12.45 27.29 -4.58
N PHE A 161 12.76 26.21 -3.84
CA PHE A 161 13.37 25.03 -4.44
C PHE A 161 12.73 23.71 -4.00
N THR A 162 12.91 22.71 -4.85
CA THR A 162 12.44 21.33 -4.65
C THR A 162 13.55 20.34 -4.98
N ILE A 163 13.71 19.31 -4.15
CA ILE A 163 14.66 18.20 -4.37
C ILE A 163 13.90 16.88 -4.21
N ASP A 164 14.18 15.91 -5.08
CA ASP A 164 13.70 14.52 -5.01
C ASP A 164 12.17 14.41 -4.75
N SER A 165 11.36 15.17 -5.51
CA SER A 165 9.89 15.20 -5.38
C SER A 165 9.17 13.94 -5.88
N TYR A 166 9.89 12.99 -6.47
CA TYR A 166 9.37 11.70 -6.89
C TYR A 166 9.94 10.60 -5.99
N PRO A 167 9.18 9.53 -5.71
CA PRO A 167 9.69 8.42 -4.93
C PRO A 167 10.90 7.78 -5.62
N SER A 168 11.79 7.22 -4.79
CA SER A 168 12.93 6.46 -5.29
C SER A 168 12.59 4.99 -5.51
N ILE A 169 11.60 4.45 -4.78
CA ILE A 169 11.07 3.10 -4.99
C ILE A 169 10.05 3.17 -6.14
N GLU A 170 10.17 2.25 -7.09
CA GLU A 170 9.38 2.29 -8.33
C GLU A 170 8.48 1.07 -8.50
N LYS A 171 8.93 -0.11 -8.06
CA LYS A 171 8.22 -1.35 -8.35
C LYS A 171 8.20 -2.30 -7.17
N ILE A 172 7.07 -2.98 -7.02
CA ILE A 172 6.84 -4.06 -6.08
C ILE A 172 6.30 -5.26 -6.85
N ASP A 173 7.03 -6.37 -6.81
CA ASP A 173 6.65 -7.63 -7.44
C ASP A 173 6.48 -8.70 -6.36
N VAL A 174 5.27 -9.29 -6.26
CA VAL A 174 5.04 -10.43 -5.37
C VAL A 174 5.43 -11.69 -6.12
N LEU A 175 6.62 -12.23 -5.82
CA LEU A 175 7.17 -13.42 -6.47
C LEU A 175 6.52 -14.72 -5.97
N ARG A 176 6.08 -14.72 -4.71
CA ARG A 176 5.37 -15.84 -4.08
C ARG A 176 4.52 -15.34 -2.93
N SER A 177 3.32 -15.89 -2.78
CA SER A 177 2.50 -15.71 -1.59
C SER A 177 1.61 -16.93 -1.38
N ASP A 178 1.95 -17.75 -0.39
CA ASP A 178 1.22 -18.97 -0.02
C ASP A 178 1.24 -19.20 1.50
N ASP A 179 0.63 -20.30 1.95
CA ASP A 179 0.53 -20.67 3.37
C ASP A 179 1.86 -20.66 4.13
N ASN A 180 2.98 -20.89 3.43
CA ASN A 180 4.30 -21.00 4.03
C ASN A 180 5.06 -19.69 3.94
N TYR A 181 5.07 -19.05 2.76
CA TYR A 181 6.01 -17.97 2.44
C TYR A 181 5.39 -16.85 1.62
N THR A 182 5.86 -15.64 1.91
CA THR A 182 5.67 -14.48 1.04
C THR A 182 7.01 -13.87 0.68
N ILE A 183 7.31 -13.84 -0.62
CA ILE A 183 8.55 -13.30 -1.18
C ILE A 183 8.17 -12.14 -2.10
N VAL A 184 8.75 -10.98 -1.83
CA VAL A 184 8.49 -9.74 -2.56
C VAL A 184 9.81 -9.16 -3.04
N ASN A 185 9.88 -8.80 -4.31
CA ASN A 185 10.95 -7.96 -4.85
C ASN A 185 10.52 -6.49 -4.84
N ILE A 186 11.42 -5.60 -4.41
CA ILE A 186 11.20 -4.16 -4.34
C ILE A 186 12.37 -3.50 -5.06
N SER A 187 12.10 -2.75 -6.13
CA SER A 187 13.15 -2.10 -6.91
C SER A 187 12.86 -0.64 -7.18
N GLY A 188 13.92 0.10 -7.50
CA GLY A 188 13.82 1.51 -7.90
C GLY A 188 15.18 2.16 -8.15
N LYS A 189 15.19 3.49 -8.09
CA LYS A 189 16.37 4.34 -8.30
C LYS A 189 17.46 4.09 -7.26
N LYS A 190 18.64 4.68 -7.48
CA LYS A 190 19.79 4.58 -6.55
C LYS A 190 20.22 3.11 -6.27
N ASN A 191 20.02 2.21 -7.25
CA ASN A 191 20.27 0.76 -7.16
C ASN A 191 19.51 0.10 -5.99
N ILE A 192 18.27 0.53 -5.72
CA ILE A 192 17.38 -0.18 -4.81
C ILE A 192 16.92 -1.47 -5.51
N ASP A 193 17.28 -2.60 -4.91
CA ASP A 193 16.84 -3.94 -5.30
C ASP A 193 16.83 -4.78 -4.02
N TRP A 194 15.64 -4.91 -3.41
CA TRP A 194 15.46 -5.59 -2.13
C TRP A 194 14.57 -6.80 -2.30
N THR A 195 14.91 -7.88 -1.62
CA THR A 195 14.00 -9.00 -1.40
C THR A 195 13.51 -8.97 0.03
N LEU A 196 12.20 -8.82 0.22
CA LEU A 196 11.52 -9.07 1.48
C LEU A 196 11.03 -10.52 1.50
N ALA A 197 11.50 -11.29 2.47
CA ALA A 197 11.08 -12.66 2.70
C ALA A 197 10.37 -12.79 4.06
N ILE A 198 9.18 -13.39 4.06
CA ILE A 198 8.34 -13.60 5.24
C ILE A 198 8.00 -15.09 5.34
N CYS A 199 8.18 -15.66 6.54
CA CYS A 199 7.57 -16.93 6.89
C CYS A 199 6.16 -16.69 7.46
N ASN A 200 5.16 -17.29 6.82
CA ASN A 200 3.75 -17.12 7.16
C ASN A 200 3.29 -18.04 8.28
N ASN A 201 3.95 -19.18 8.52
CA ASN A 201 3.49 -20.20 9.45
C ASN A 201 4.40 -20.44 10.66
N ASN A 202 5.70 -20.11 10.60
CA ASN A 202 6.64 -20.31 11.69
C ASN A 202 7.39 -19.00 12.03
N PRO A 203 7.02 -18.31 13.13
CA PRO A 203 7.60 -17.02 13.48
C PRO A 203 8.91 -17.11 14.30
N GLU A 204 9.47 -18.31 14.50
CA GLU A 204 10.66 -18.51 15.33
C GLU A 204 11.91 -17.83 14.76
N LYS A 205 12.64 -17.10 15.62
CA LYS A 205 13.77 -16.24 15.21
C LYS A 205 14.97 -16.96 14.61
N ASN A 206 15.19 -18.22 14.98
CA ASN A 206 16.42 -18.96 14.63
C ASN A 206 16.20 -20.01 13.53
N ILE A 207 14.99 -20.09 12.98
CA ILE A 207 14.69 -21.03 11.90
C ILE A 207 15.24 -20.49 10.60
N LYS A 208 15.94 -21.35 9.86
CA LYS A 208 16.42 -21.07 8.51
C LYS A 208 15.37 -21.51 7.51
N HIS A 209 15.11 -20.66 6.53
CA HIS A 209 14.18 -20.92 5.46
C HIS A 209 14.91 -20.87 4.12
N GLU A 210 14.43 -21.69 3.19
CA GLU A 210 14.92 -21.75 1.82
C GLU A 210 13.74 -21.97 0.88
N VAL A 211 13.68 -21.18 -0.19
CA VAL A 211 12.67 -21.33 -1.24
C VAL A 211 13.28 -21.07 -2.61
N THR A 212 12.95 -21.92 -3.57
CA THR A 212 13.34 -21.75 -4.98
C THR A 212 12.17 -21.19 -5.77
N ILE A 213 12.40 -20.10 -6.51
CA ILE A 213 11.44 -19.49 -7.43
C ILE A 213 12.20 -19.24 -8.74
N GLU A 214 11.71 -19.79 -9.86
CA GLU A 214 12.28 -19.60 -11.20
C GLU A 214 13.82 -19.79 -11.25
N ASN A 215 14.30 -20.87 -10.63
CA ASN A 215 15.73 -21.25 -10.51
C ASN A 215 16.60 -20.33 -9.64
N LYS A 216 16.03 -19.32 -8.97
CA LYS A 216 16.72 -18.52 -7.94
C LYS A 216 16.38 -19.03 -6.55
N ILE A 217 17.40 -19.22 -5.72
CA ILE A 217 17.25 -19.67 -4.33
C ILE A 217 17.25 -18.46 -3.40
N TYR A 218 16.21 -18.33 -2.59
CA TYR A 218 16.07 -17.32 -1.55
C TYR A 218 16.25 -17.97 -0.19
N LYS A 219 17.16 -17.44 0.63
CA LYS A 219 17.46 -17.94 1.96
C LYS A 219 17.36 -16.82 2.98
N TRP A 220 16.73 -17.10 4.12
CA TRP A 220 16.65 -16.15 5.23
C TRP A 220 16.57 -16.87 6.57
N THR A 221 16.73 -16.13 7.66
CA THR A 221 16.56 -16.64 9.03
C THR A 221 15.54 -15.81 9.78
N GLY A 222 14.66 -16.49 10.51
CA GLY A 222 13.63 -15.86 11.32
C GLY A 222 12.33 -15.55 10.56
N PRO A 223 11.38 -14.87 11.24
CA PRO A 223 10.03 -14.63 10.70
C PRO A 223 10.02 -13.74 9.46
N VAL A 224 10.93 -12.77 9.38
CA VAL A 224 11.01 -11.78 8.31
C VAL A 224 12.44 -11.33 8.13
N GLN A 225 12.88 -11.17 6.88
CA GLN A 225 14.17 -10.58 6.55
C GLN A 225 14.06 -9.74 5.28
N ILE A 226 14.78 -8.62 5.25
CA ILE A 226 15.01 -7.83 4.04
C ILE A 226 16.46 -8.02 3.62
N ILE A 227 16.64 -8.46 2.39
CA ILE A 227 17.93 -8.68 1.72
C ILE A 227 18.08 -7.55 0.71
N LYS A 228 19.24 -6.89 0.64
CA LYS A 228 19.45 -5.58 -0.01
C LYS A 228 20.68 -5.51 -0.89
#